data_AF-V4U0R6-F1
#
_entry.id   AF-V4U0R6-F1
#
_cell.length_a   1.000
_cell.length_b   1.000
_cell.length_c   1.000
_cell.angle_alpha   90.00
_cell.angle_beta   90.00
_cell.angle_gamma   90.00
#
_symmetry.space_group_name_H-M   'P 1'
#
loop_
_entity.id
_entity.type
_entity.pdbx_description
1 polymer ?
#
loop_
_entity_poly.entity_id
_entity_poly.type
_entity_poly.pdbx_seq_one_letter_code
_entity_poly.pdbx_strand_id
1 'polypeptide(L)'
;MDSLLSNYAPIVEGTCVPNKRDPNASSGPYSHTKLLSRSIKTKMSGVWVFKNGVVRLENPGAEACSNSNTRRKVLVHVPTNEVMTSYAVLERKLSSLGWERYYDDPELLQFHKRSTVHLISLPKDFNKFKSMHMYDIVVKNRNVFEVRDV
;
A
#
# COMPACT_ATOMS: atom_id res chain seq x y z
N MET A 1 -44.99 -21.36 38.21
CA MET A 1 -45.84 -22.52 37.95
C MET A 1 -45.51 -23.02 36.55
N ASP A 2 -44.57 -23.89 36.22
CA ASP A 2 -43.54 -24.73 36.86
C ASP A 2 -42.63 -25.12 35.66
N SER A 3 -41.31 -24.93 35.65
CA SER A 3 -40.27 -25.74 36.31
C SER A 3 -40.41 -27.25 36.11
N LEU A 4 -39.28 -27.90 35.78
CA LEU A 4 -38.96 -29.35 35.84
C LEU A 4 -39.25 -30.13 34.54
N LEU A 5 -38.40 -31.02 34.00
CA LEU A 5 -37.15 -31.70 34.39
C LEU A 5 -36.58 -32.28 33.06
N SER A 6 -35.31 -32.10 32.70
CA SER A 6 -34.18 -32.98 33.04
C SER A 6 -34.51 -34.49 33.01
N ASN A 7 -33.96 -35.20 32.02
CA ASN A 7 -33.55 -36.60 32.13
C ASN A 7 -32.35 -36.78 31.18
N TYR A 8 -31.13 -36.78 31.71
CA TYR A 8 -30.37 -37.94 32.23
C TYR A 8 -29.64 -38.74 31.13
N ALA A 9 -28.31 -38.71 31.26
CA ALA A 9 -27.20 -39.33 30.50
C ALA A 9 -27.13 -40.88 30.74
N PRO A 10 -26.03 -41.69 30.52
CA PRO A 10 -24.61 -41.37 30.23
C PRO A 10 -23.77 -42.46 29.45
N ILE A 11 -22.41 -42.28 29.43
CA ILE A 11 -21.26 -43.25 29.30
C ILE A 11 -21.00 -44.00 27.96
N VAL A 12 -19.78 -44.39 27.51
CA VAL A 12 -18.42 -44.60 28.07
C VAL A 12 -17.34 -44.62 26.95
N GLU A 13 -16.14 -44.14 27.30
CA GLU A 13 -14.77 -44.66 27.07
C GLU A 13 -14.17 -44.99 25.69
N GLY A 14 -12.99 -44.39 25.46
CA GLY A 14 -11.95 -44.85 24.52
C GLY A 14 -10.60 -44.24 24.88
N THR A 15 -9.82 -44.95 25.70
CA THR A 15 -8.51 -44.55 26.25
C THR A 15 -7.33 -44.74 25.27
N CYS A 16 -6.38 -43.80 25.38
CA CYS A 16 -4.93 -43.79 25.09
C CYS A 16 -4.24 -45.00 24.44
N VAL A 17 -3.32 -44.78 23.46
CA VAL A 17 -1.86 -45.10 23.57
C VAL A 17 -1.03 -44.25 22.57
N PRO A 18 0.12 -43.67 22.97
CA PRO A 18 1.12 -43.07 22.08
C PRO A 18 2.14 -44.11 21.60
N ASN A 19 2.43 -44.17 20.28
CA ASN A 19 3.45 -45.09 19.76
C ASN A 19 4.85 -44.46 19.72
N LYS A 20 5.81 -45.32 20.06
CA LYS A 20 7.20 -45.15 20.42
C LYS A 20 8.11 -44.79 19.25
N ARG A 21 9.26 -44.23 19.66
CA ARG A 21 10.53 -44.04 18.95
C ARG A 21 11.04 -45.31 18.27
N ASP A 22 11.63 -45.15 17.08
CA ASP A 22 12.70 -46.01 16.57
C ASP A 22 14.05 -45.26 16.61
N PRO A 23 15.11 -45.88 17.17
CA PRO A 23 16.48 -45.39 17.11
C PRO A 23 17.29 -46.13 16.03
N ASN A 24 18.34 -45.46 15.54
CA ASN A 24 19.54 -46.01 14.87
C ASN A 24 19.61 -45.93 13.33
N ALA A 25 20.31 -44.91 12.84
CA ALA A 25 21.31 -45.09 11.79
C ALA A 25 22.43 -44.06 12.00
N SER A 26 23.66 -44.57 12.14
CA SER A 26 24.91 -43.88 12.46
C SER A 26 25.83 -43.77 11.23
N SER A 27 26.83 -42.88 11.34
CA SER A 27 28.01 -42.63 10.48
C SER A 27 27.75 -41.85 9.17
N GLY A 28 28.52 -40.85 8.75
CA GLY A 28 29.86 -40.37 9.11
C GLY A 28 30.13 -38.94 8.59
N PRO A 29 31.38 -38.43 8.64
CA PRO A 29 31.67 -37.07 9.07
C PRO A 29 32.18 -36.14 7.96
N TYR A 30 31.73 -34.87 7.95
CA TYR A 30 32.49 -33.78 7.32
C TYR A 30 32.48 -32.54 8.20
N SER A 31 33.69 -32.19 8.61
CA SER A 31 34.09 -31.03 9.39
C SER A 31 33.63 -29.73 8.72
N HIS A 32 33.02 -28.82 9.49
CA HIS A 32 33.00 -27.41 9.10
C HIS A 32 33.33 -26.51 10.30
N THR A 33 34.55 -25.97 10.19
CA THR A 33 35.12 -24.78 10.79
C THR A 33 34.18 -23.87 11.61
N LYS A 34 34.58 -23.62 12.87
CA LYS A 34 34.23 -22.39 13.59
C LYS A 34 34.73 -21.20 12.77
N LEU A 35 33.88 -20.20 12.48
CA LEU A 35 34.33 -18.80 12.47
C LEU A 35 33.18 -17.83 12.81
N LEU A 36 33.44 -17.13 13.91
CA LEU A 36 33.22 -15.71 14.17
C LEU A 36 31.82 -15.09 13.97
N SER A 37 31.24 -14.81 15.14
CA SER A 37 30.48 -13.62 15.51
C SER A 37 30.38 -12.50 14.45
N ARG A 38 29.15 -12.03 14.23
CA ARG A 38 28.90 -10.59 14.07
C ARG A 38 27.45 -10.25 14.40
N SER A 39 27.35 -9.43 15.45
CA SER A 39 26.23 -8.56 15.76
C SER A 39 25.55 -8.03 14.50
N ILE A 40 24.26 -8.32 14.34
CA ILE A 40 23.43 -7.82 13.25
C ILE A 40 23.12 -6.35 13.57
N LYS A 41 24.06 -5.48 13.22
CA LYS A 41 23.87 -4.03 13.21
C LYS A 41 23.05 -3.71 11.95
N THR A 42 21.76 -3.39 12.11
CA THR A 42 20.87 -3.03 11.00
C THR A 42 21.36 -1.74 10.35
N LYS A 43 22.06 -1.86 9.22
CA LYS A 43 22.37 -0.77 8.29
C LYS A 43 22.68 -1.38 6.94
N MET A 44 21.78 -1.24 5.97
CA MET A 44 22.08 -1.15 4.52
C MET A 44 20.87 -0.43 3.90
N SER A 45 20.90 0.89 3.65
CA SER A 45 21.76 1.61 2.69
C SER A 45 21.73 0.90 1.34
N GLY A 46 20.81 1.33 0.47
CA GLY A 46 20.65 0.82 -0.89
C GLY A 46 21.95 0.93 -1.67
N VAL A 47 22.34 -0.18 -2.29
CA VAL A 47 23.46 -0.26 -3.21
C VAL A 47 22.90 0.01 -4.60
N TRP A 48 23.21 1.18 -5.15
CA TRP A 48 23.03 1.48 -6.56
C TRP A 48 24.33 1.10 -7.27
N VAL A 49 24.30 0.12 -8.18
CA VAL A 49 25.42 -0.13 -9.10
C VAL A 49 25.01 0.32 -10.49
N PHE A 50 25.74 1.31 -11.01
CA PHE A 50 25.74 1.68 -12.41
C PHE A 50 27.09 1.31 -13.02
N LYS A 51 27.09 0.71 -14.21
CA LYS A 51 28.29 0.54 -15.01
C LYS A 51 28.05 1.05 -16.44
N ASN A 52 28.85 2.08 -16.78
CA ASN A 52 29.28 2.53 -18.10
C ASN A 52 28.40 3.52 -18.87
N GLY A 53 28.45 4.80 -18.49
CA GLY A 53 28.14 5.93 -19.37
C GLY A 53 27.95 7.23 -18.61
N VAL A 54 28.97 8.08 -18.59
CA VAL A 54 29.07 9.35 -17.86
C VAL A 54 27.80 10.21 -17.99
N VAL A 55 27.28 10.69 -16.85
CA VAL A 55 26.56 11.96 -16.78
C VAL A 55 27.36 12.88 -15.87
N ARG A 56 27.79 13.99 -16.45
CA ARG A 56 28.55 15.06 -15.83
C ARG A 56 27.78 15.64 -14.65
N LEU A 57 28.46 15.72 -13.51
CA LEU A 57 28.08 16.55 -12.38
C LEU A 57 28.82 17.89 -12.51
N GLU A 58 28.13 18.96 -12.89
CA GLU A 58 28.52 20.32 -12.51
C GLU A 58 27.31 21.27 -12.58
N ASN A 59 26.76 21.65 -11.41
CA ASN A 59 26.53 23.05 -11.01
C ASN A 59 25.92 23.06 -9.58
N PRO A 60 26.58 23.65 -8.57
CA PRO A 60 25.98 23.88 -7.25
C PRO A 60 25.04 25.08 -7.31
N GLY A 61 23.75 24.83 -7.59
CA GLY A 61 22.72 25.86 -7.58
C GLY A 61 21.63 25.65 -8.62
N ALA A 62 20.78 24.64 -8.43
CA ALA A 62 19.54 24.51 -9.19
C ALA A 62 18.54 23.67 -8.40
N GLU A 63 17.67 24.37 -7.69
CA GLU A 63 16.31 23.98 -7.37
C GLU A 63 15.61 23.51 -8.66
N ALA A 64 15.78 22.26 -9.09
CA ALA A 64 15.12 21.76 -10.30
C ALA A 64 14.90 20.24 -10.27
N CYS A 65 13.68 19.88 -9.87
CA CYS A 65 12.78 19.02 -10.64
C CYS A 65 13.42 17.77 -11.29
N SER A 66 13.17 16.62 -10.66
CA SER A 66 13.38 15.26 -11.18
C SER A 66 13.05 15.13 -12.69
N ASN A 67 14.10 14.97 -13.49
CA ASN A 67 14.08 14.78 -14.93
C ASN A 67 13.56 13.37 -15.29
N SER A 68 12.31 13.30 -15.75
CA SER A 68 11.98 12.56 -16.97
C SER A 68 10.62 13.04 -17.47
N ASN A 69 10.58 13.69 -18.63
CA ASN A 69 9.34 13.87 -19.41
C ASN A 69 8.20 14.66 -18.71
N THR A 70 8.49 15.86 -18.18
CA THR A 70 7.51 16.73 -17.48
C THR A 70 6.53 17.42 -18.43
N ARG A 71 5.88 16.68 -19.34
CA ARG A 71 4.60 17.15 -19.88
C ARG A 71 3.66 17.32 -18.69
N ARG A 72 3.12 18.53 -18.53
CA ARG A 72 2.20 18.83 -17.43
C ARG A 72 1.01 17.89 -17.58
N LYS A 73 0.77 17.06 -16.56
CA LYS A 73 -0.37 16.14 -16.53
C LYS A 73 -1.58 16.84 -15.94
N VAL A 74 -2.75 16.57 -16.49
CA VAL A 74 -4.02 17.06 -15.96
C VAL A 74 -5.00 15.91 -15.76
N LEU A 75 -5.79 16.00 -14.70
CA LEU A 75 -6.89 15.08 -14.44
C LEU A 75 -8.13 15.60 -15.16
N VAL A 76 -8.76 14.76 -15.97
CA VAL A 76 -9.95 15.09 -16.76
C VAL A 76 -11.10 14.21 -16.32
N HIS A 77 -12.27 14.81 -16.11
CA HIS A 77 -13.52 14.10 -15.96
C HIS A 77 -14.08 13.75 -17.35
N VAL A 78 -14.04 12.47 -17.71
CA VAL A 78 -14.33 11.97 -19.06
C VAL A 78 -15.74 12.33 -19.53
N PRO A 79 -16.82 12.12 -18.73
CA PRO A 79 -18.18 12.40 -19.19
C PRO A 79 -18.46 13.86 -19.56
N THR A 80 -17.79 14.82 -18.93
CA THR A 80 -17.97 16.25 -19.20
C THR A 80 -16.79 16.90 -19.89
N ASN A 81 -15.74 16.13 -20.20
CA ASN A 81 -14.46 16.58 -20.72
C ASN A 81 -13.86 17.79 -19.95
N GLU A 82 -14.12 17.86 -18.64
CA GLU A 82 -13.75 18.99 -17.78
C GLU A 82 -12.42 18.70 -17.08
N VAL A 83 -11.50 19.66 -17.10
CA VAL A 83 -10.22 19.55 -16.39
C VAL A 83 -10.42 19.90 -14.92
N MET A 84 -9.89 19.07 -14.02
CA MET A 84 -9.93 19.35 -12.58
C MET A 84 -8.87 20.40 -12.24
N THR A 85 -9.31 21.64 -12.06
CA THR A 85 -8.46 22.80 -11.78
C THR A 85 -8.39 23.16 -10.30
N SER A 86 -9.26 22.58 -9.47
CA SER A 86 -9.30 22.79 -8.02
C SER A 86 -9.97 21.63 -7.29
N TYR A 87 -9.75 21.52 -5.98
CA TYR A 87 -10.43 20.52 -5.16
C TYR A 87 -11.93 20.73 -5.07
N ALA A 88 -12.44 21.96 -5.15
CA ALA A 88 -13.89 22.22 -5.13
C ALA A 88 -14.61 21.58 -6.34
N VAL A 89 -13.97 21.64 -7.53
CA VAL A 89 -14.51 21.00 -8.74
C VAL A 89 -14.40 19.48 -8.63
N LEU A 90 -13.23 18.97 -8.25
CA LEU A 90 -12.99 17.54 -8.10
C LEU A 90 -13.92 16.90 -7.07
N GLU A 91 -14.09 17.54 -5.91
CA GLU A 91 -14.99 17.10 -4.85
C GLU A 91 -16.42 16.98 -5.34
N ARG A 92 -16.95 17.97 -6.07
CA ARG A 92 -18.31 17.89 -6.63
C ARG A 92 -18.49 16.65 -7.52
N LYS A 93 -17.49 16.34 -8.36
CA LYS A 93 -17.52 15.14 -9.22
C LYS A 93 -17.43 13.87 -8.39
N LEU A 94 -16.51 13.80 -7.44
CA LEU A 94 -16.35 12.65 -6.54
C LEU A 94 -17.61 12.41 -5.70
N SER A 95 -18.25 13.45 -5.16
CA SER A 95 -19.49 13.35 -4.41
C SER A 95 -20.64 12.78 -5.24
N SER A 96 -20.73 13.15 -6.53
CA SER A 96 -21.73 12.56 -7.43
C SER A 96 -21.53 11.06 -7.66
N LEU A 97 -20.32 10.54 -7.41
CA LEU A 97 -19.95 9.12 -7.50
C LEU A 97 -20.04 8.40 -6.14
N GLY A 98 -20.55 9.07 -5.09
CA GLY A 98 -20.71 8.53 -3.74
C GLY A 98 -19.44 8.59 -2.87
N TRP A 99 -18.48 9.45 -3.19
CA TRP A 99 -17.35 9.73 -2.30
C TRP A 99 -17.69 10.83 -1.31
N GLU A 100 -17.21 10.67 -0.09
CA GLU A 100 -17.48 11.57 1.02
C GLU A 100 -16.22 11.90 1.79
N ARG A 101 -16.19 13.07 2.44
CA ARG A 101 -15.09 13.46 3.33
C ARG A 101 -14.96 12.46 4.46
N TYR A 102 -13.75 11.94 4.64
CA TYR A 102 -13.46 10.93 5.66
C TYR A 102 -13.03 11.55 7.00
N TYR A 103 -11.92 12.30 6.98
CA TYR A 103 -11.44 13.06 8.13
C TYR A 103 -11.16 14.51 7.73
N ASP A 104 -11.34 15.41 8.70
CA ASP A 104 -10.86 16.79 8.59
C ASP A 104 -9.45 16.90 9.18
N ASP A 105 -8.49 16.40 8.42
CA ASP A 105 -7.07 16.60 8.70
C ASP A 105 -6.66 18.01 8.20
N PRO A 106 -5.90 18.79 8.99
CA PRO A 106 -5.39 20.09 8.53
C PRO A 106 -4.46 19.98 7.31
N GLU A 107 -3.69 18.91 7.18
CA GLU A 107 -2.66 18.75 6.15
C GLU A 107 -3.16 17.95 4.93
N LEU A 108 -4.22 17.15 5.11
CA LEU A 108 -4.72 16.22 4.10
C LEU A 108 -6.19 16.44 3.76
N LEU A 109 -6.53 15.95 2.58
CA LEU A 109 -7.83 16.08 1.95
C LEU A 109 -8.26 14.67 1.53
N GLN A 110 -9.03 14.02 2.39
CA GLN A 110 -9.33 12.59 2.26
C GLN A 110 -10.79 12.32 1.91
N PHE A 111 -10.99 11.40 0.96
CA PHE A 111 -12.31 10.92 0.56
C PHE A 111 -12.41 9.41 0.75
N HIS A 112 -13.51 8.95 1.33
CA HIS A 112 -13.88 7.55 1.40
C HIS A 112 -15.14 7.30 0.58
N LYS A 113 -15.32 6.08 0.09
CA LYS A 113 -16.54 5.69 -0.63
C LYS A 113 -17.25 4.60 0.16
N ARG A 114 -18.39 4.91 0.80
CA ARG A 114 -19.11 4.02 1.73
C ARG A 114 -19.38 2.61 1.20
N SER A 115 -19.58 2.47 -0.12
CA SER A 115 -19.85 1.18 -0.76
C SER A 115 -18.60 0.32 -1.00
N THR A 116 -17.40 0.82 -0.69
CA THR A 116 -16.12 0.15 -0.95
C THR A 116 -15.12 0.43 0.18
N VAL A 117 -13.98 -0.27 0.20
CA VAL A 117 -12.88 0.02 1.13
C VAL A 117 -11.91 1.10 0.60
N HIS A 118 -12.28 1.82 -0.45
CA HIS A 118 -11.36 2.75 -1.10
C HIS A 118 -11.29 4.09 -0.38
N LEU A 119 -10.06 4.57 -0.22
CA LEU A 119 -9.71 5.89 0.29
C LEU A 119 -8.85 6.63 -0.74
N ILE A 120 -9.15 7.90 -1.00
CA ILE A 120 -8.30 8.82 -1.78
C ILE A 120 -7.70 9.81 -0.80
N SER A 121 -6.37 9.98 -0.83
CA SER A 121 -5.65 10.93 0.03
C SER A 121 -4.93 11.96 -0.83
N LEU A 122 -5.35 13.22 -0.72
CA LEU A 122 -4.80 14.35 -1.47
C LEU A 122 -4.14 15.35 -0.51
N PRO A 123 -3.13 16.11 -0.93
CA PRO A 123 -2.63 17.24 -0.15
C PRO A 123 -3.70 18.32 -0.03
N LYS A 124 -3.76 19.07 1.08
CA LYS A 124 -4.73 20.18 1.23
C LYS A 124 -4.57 21.27 0.18
N ASP A 125 -3.32 21.58 -0.17
CA ASP A 125 -2.96 22.55 -1.21
C ASP A 125 -2.96 21.90 -2.60
N PHE A 126 -3.71 22.49 -3.53
CA PHE A 126 -3.82 22.01 -4.91
C PHE A 126 -2.51 22.18 -5.68
N ASN A 127 -1.62 23.10 -5.29
CA ASN A 127 -0.30 23.23 -5.93
C ASN A 127 0.58 21.99 -5.69
N LYS A 128 0.28 21.21 -4.65
CA LYS A 128 0.95 19.94 -4.35
C LYS A 128 0.28 18.75 -5.06
N PHE A 129 -0.79 18.98 -5.84
CA PHE A 129 -1.51 17.94 -6.58
C PHE A 129 -0.69 17.45 -7.79
N LYS A 130 0.06 16.38 -7.57
CA LYS A 130 0.92 15.70 -8.54
C LYS A 130 0.23 14.52 -9.24
N SER A 131 0.86 14.03 -10.31
CA SER A 131 0.40 12.88 -11.11
C SER A 131 0.09 11.64 -10.28
N MET A 132 0.87 11.36 -9.22
CA MET A 132 0.59 10.23 -8.31
C MET A 132 -0.83 10.27 -7.73
N HIS A 133 -1.32 11.45 -7.35
CA HIS A 133 -2.66 11.63 -6.82
C HIS A 133 -3.72 11.52 -7.91
N MET A 134 -3.42 12.03 -9.11
CA MET A 134 -4.30 11.90 -10.28
C MET A 134 -4.53 10.42 -10.64
N TYR A 135 -3.46 9.63 -10.70
CA TYR A 135 -3.56 8.21 -11.02
C TYR A 135 -4.29 7.41 -9.93
N ASP A 136 -4.11 7.76 -8.66
CA ASP A 136 -4.87 7.15 -7.56
C ASP A 136 -6.40 7.32 -7.76
N ILE A 137 -6.82 8.52 -8.16
CA ILE A 137 -8.22 8.81 -8.47
C ILE A 137 -8.70 7.98 -9.67
N VAL A 138 -7.92 7.91 -10.75
CA VAL A 138 -8.27 7.15 -11.97
C VAL A 138 -8.42 5.66 -11.67
N VAL A 139 -7.50 5.08 -10.91
CA VAL A 139 -7.54 3.65 -10.57
C VAL A 139 -8.81 3.30 -9.78
N LYS A 140 -9.27 4.20 -8.90
CA LYS A 140 -10.47 4.01 -8.06
C LYS A 140 -11.78 4.39 -8.76
N ASN A 141 -11.72 5.17 -9.83
CA ASN A 141 -12.88 5.69 -10.57
C ASN A 141 -12.69 5.47 -12.08
N ARG A 142 -12.41 4.21 -12.45
CA ARG A 142 -12.12 3.82 -13.83
C ARG A 142 -13.24 4.27 -14.76
N ASN A 143 -12.87 4.68 -15.98
CA ASN A 143 -13.78 5.18 -17.03
C ASN A 143 -14.49 6.51 -16.72
N VAL A 144 -14.34 7.08 -15.51
CA VAL A 144 -14.91 8.38 -15.15
C VAL A 144 -13.85 9.49 -15.20
N PHE A 145 -12.61 9.14 -14.84
CA PHE A 145 -11.48 10.06 -14.92
C PHE A 145 -10.35 9.47 -15.76
N GLU A 146 -9.56 10.36 -16.34
CA GLU A 146 -8.31 10.01 -17.01
C GLU A 146 -7.26 11.10 -16.82
N VAL A 147 -5.99 10.73 -17.01
CA VAL A 147 -4.87 11.68 -16.97
C VAL A 147 -4.42 11.96 -18.40
N ARG A 148 -4.44 13.23 -18.80
CA ARG A 148 -3.96 13.69 -20.12
C ARG A 148 -2.69 14.52 -19.98
N ASP A 149 -1.90 14.54 -21.05
CA ASP A 149 -0.84 15.52 -21.24
C ASP A 149 -1.45 16.85 -21.72
N VAL A 150 -0.89 17.98 -21.27
CA VAL A 150 -1.18 19.32 -21.82
C VAL A 150 -0.09 19.81 -22.76
#